data_AF-A0A961AEB0-F1
#
_entry.id   AF-A0A961AEB0-F1
#
_cell.length_a   1.000
_cell.length_b   1.000
_cell.length_c   1.000
_cell.angle_alpha   90.00
_cell.angle_beta   90.00
_cell.angle_gamma   90.00
#
_symmetry.space_group_name_H-M   'P 1'
#
loop_
_entity.id
_entity.type
_entity.pdbx_description
1 polymer ?
#
loop_
_entity_poly.entity_id
_entity_poly.type
_entity_poly.pdbx_seq_one_letter_code
_entity_poly.pdbx_strand_id
1 'polypeptide(L)'
;IIDEADAYMGTREGGGDSGVSSRVFSRLTSFMGDTANRGKILWFLITNRPDLLAIDLKRQGRAEKHIPLFPPDEEKHYEDLFKVFRKKLGIKTEFDNLFGPPPEGAALKLSDVNSHSGADLEALLVRAKGIALLEGREVLQIDDLVSCLADYMSPVYPQQVEYQILQAVAESTSRSLIPEKWQIEPMELSHRIERLKPYV
;
A
#
# COMPACT_ATOMS: atom_id res chain seq x y z
N ILE A 1 6.58 -15.14 6.31
CA ILE A 1 6.08 -14.00 5.51
C ILE A 1 6.89 -13.99 4.23
N ILE A 2 6.24 -13.86 3.08
CA ILE A 2 6.87 -13.72 1.76
C ILE A 2 6.40 -12.38 1.22
N ASP A 3 7.34 -11.47 1.04
CA ASP A 3 7.10 -10.17 0.41
C ASP A 3 7.38 -10.26 -1.09
N GLU A 4 6.77 -9.37 -1.87
CA GLU A 4 6.83 -9.38 -3.34
C GLU A 4 6.54 -10.78 -3.92
N ALA A 5 5.49 -11.42 -3.40
CA ALA A 5 5.21 -12.82 -3.69
C ALA A 5 5.06 -13.08 -5.21
N ASP A 6 4.59 -12.11 -5.98
CA ASP A 6 4.54 -12.17 -7.45
C ASP A 6 5.92 -12.33 -8.10
N ALA A 7 6.98 -11.71 -7.56
CA ALA A 7 8.33 -11.83 -8.11
C ALA A 7 8.95 -13.22 -7.87
N TYR A 8 8.62 -13.85 -6.73
CA TYR A 8 9.12 -15.16 -6.32
C TYR A 8 8.24 -16.33 -6.79
N MET A 9 6.94 -16.07 -6.98
CA MET A 9 5.91 -17.10 -7.16
C MET A 9 5.04 -16.88 -8.41
N GLY A 10 5.31 -15.83 -9.20
CA GLY A 10 4.59 -15.53 -10.42
C GLY A 10 5.03 -16.35 -11.61
N THR A 11 4.15 -16.39 -12.62
CA THR A 11 4.34 -17.16 -13.85
C THR A 11 5.40 -16.50 -14.73
N ARG A 12 6.68 -16.80 -14.53
CA ARG A 12 7.74 -16.42 -15.49
C ARG A 12 7.59 -17.28 -16.76
N GLU A 13 6.79 -16.82 -17.72
CA GLU A 13 6.73 -17.43 -19.06
C GLU A 13 7.99 -17.12 -19.91
N GLY A 14 8.89 -16.25 -19.44
CA GLY A 14 10.09 -15.83 -20.17
C GLY A 14 11.40 -16.44 -19.67
N GLY A 15 11.88 -17.47 -20.37
CA GLY A 15 13.32 -17.66 -20.69
C GLY A 15 14.29 -18.13 -19.59
N GLY A 16 14.74 -19.38 -19.71
CA GLY A 16 16.13 -19.75 -19.41
C GLY A 16 16.48 -20.21 -17.99
N ASP A 17 15.54 -20.29 -17.06
CA ASP A 17 15.83 -20.84 -15.74
C ASP A 17 15.63 -22.37 -15.74
N SER A 18 16.59 -23.11 -15.20
CA SER A 18 16.84 -24.56 -15.34
C SER A 18 15.76 -25.51 -14.73
N GLY A 19 14.50 -25.07 -14.63
CA GLY A 19 13.42 -25.75 -13.93
C GLY A 19 13.60 -25.79 -12.40
N VAL A 20 14.70 -25.22 -11.88
CA VAL A 20 14.99 -25.19 -10.44
C VAL A 20 13.97 -24.32 -9.71
N SER A 21 13.71 -23.12 -10.21
CA SER A 21 12.69 -22.22 -9.64
C SER A 21 11.31 -22.88 -9.57
N SER A 22 10.88 -23.54 -10.67
CA SER A 22 9.61 -24.30 -10.71
C SER A 22 9.55 -25.45 -9.69
N ARG A 23 10.66 -26.19 -9.49
CA ARG A 23 10.73 -27.27 -8.49
C ARG A 23 10.65 -26.73 -7.06
N VAL A 24 11.38 -25.67 -6.75
CA VAL A 24 11.34 -25.02 -5.43
C VAL A 24 9.94 -24.49 -5.15
N PHE A 25 9.32 -23.83 -6.12
CA PHE A 25 7.95 -23.34 -6.03
C PHE A 25 6.93 -24.47 -5.78
N SER A 26 7.06 -25.59 -6.49
CA SER A 26 6.18 -26.75 -6.32
C SER A 26 6.31 -27.35 -4.92
N ARG A 27 7.53 -27.42 -4.37
CA ARG A 27 7.77 -27.88 -3.00
C ARG A 27 7.16 -26.95 -1.96
N LEU A 28 7.30 -25.64 -2.15
CA LEU A 28 6.70 -24.64 -1.27
C LEU A 28 5.17 -24.73 -1.30
N THR A 29 4.58 -24.80 -2.49
CA THR A 29 3.13 -24.97 -2.67
C THR A 29 2.61 -26.27 -2.05
N SER A 30 3.37 -27.36 -2.16
CA SER A 30 3.05 -28.63 -1.49
C SER A 30 3.13 -28.51 0.03
N PHE A 31 4.13 -27.81 0.56
CA PHE A 31 4.32 -27.62 1.99
C PHE A 31 3.25 -26.71 2.60
N MET A 32 2.83 -25.67 1.86
CA MET A 32 1.71 -24.81 2.23
C MET A 32 0.39 -25.59 2.32
N GLY A 33 0.17 -26.53 1.39
CA GLY A 33 -1.05 -27.35 1.34
C GLY A 33 -1.08 -28.53 2.32
N ASP A 34 0.02 -28.81 3.03
CA ASP A 34 0.09 -29.94 3.96
C ASP A 34 -0.78 -29.67 5.20
N THR A 35 -1.84 -30.47 5.35
CA THR A 35 -2.79 -30.38 6.46
C THR A 35 -2.14 -30.57 7.83
N ALA A 36 -1.00 -31.27 7.92
CA ALA A 36 -0.27 -31.46 9.17
C ALA A 36 0.32 -30.15 9.74
N ASN A 37 0.45 -29.12 8.88
CA ASN A 37 0.94 -27.79 9.24
C ASN A 37 -0.17 -26.83 9.70
N ARG A 38 -1.45 -27.20 9.55
CA ARG A 38 -2.58 -26.35 9.95
C ARG A 38 -2.53 -26.04 11.45
N GLY A 39 -2.72 -24.77 11.79
CA GLY A 39 -2.64 -24.26 13.17
C GLY A 39 -1.22 -24.16 13.73
N LYS A 40 -0.20 -24.62 13.00
CA LYS A 40 1.22 -24.52 13.39
C LYS A 40 1.96 -23.47 12.58
N ILE A 41 1.62 -23.32 11.30
CA ILE A 41 2.25 -22.37 10.38
C ILE A 41 1.17 -21.46 9.81
N LEU A 42 1.41 -20.15 9.89
CA LEU A 42 0.60 -19.13 9.24
C LEU A 42 1.41 -18.47 8.11
N TRP A 43 0.84 -18.44 6.92
CA TRP A 43 1.46 -17.87 5.74
C TRP A 43 0.89 -16.47 5.47
N PHE A 44 1.79 -15.51 5.32
CA PHE A 44 1.46 -14.18 4.79
C PHE A 44 2.23 -14.00 3.48
N LEU A 45 1.48 -13.82 2.39
CA LEU A 45 1.99 -13.43 1.09
C LEU A 45 1.60 -11.96 0.88
N ILE A 46 2.57 -11.12 0.56
CA ILE A 46 2.38 -9.68 0.34
C ILE A 46 2.77 -9.40 -1.10
N THR A 47 1.92 -8.66 -1.84
CA THR A 47 2.17 -8.31 -3.24
C THR A 47 1.34 -7.09 -3.65
N ASN A 48 1.87 -6.29 -4.57
CA ASN A 48 1.13 -5.24 -5.27
C ASN A 48 0.50 -5.74 -6.58
N ARG A 49 0.81 -6.97 -7.01
CA ARG A 49 0.39 -7.58 -8.27
C ARG A 49 -0.25 -8.95 -8.02
N PRO A 50 -1.41 -9.00 -7.34
CA PRO A 50 -2.07 -10.27 -7.07
C PRO A 50 -2.52 -10.98 -8.35
N ASP A 51 -2.68 -10.26 -9.47
CA ASP A 51 -2.93 -10.79 -10.81
C ASP A 51 -1.80 -11.69 -11.33
N LEU A 52 -0.55 -11.45 -10.90
CA LEU A 52 0.62 -12.23 -11.32
C LEU A 52 0.84 -13.50 -10.47
N LEU A 53 0.14 -13.64 -9.34
CA LEU A 53 0.24 -14.83 -8.49
C LEU A 53 -0.42 -16.04 -9.15
N ALA A 54 0.30 -17.16 -9.15
CA ALA A 54 -0.21 -18.43 -9.66
C ALA A 54 -1.53 -18.83 -8.98
N ILE A 55 -2.53 -19.22 -9.79
CA ILE A 55 -3.86 -19.62 -9.33
C ILE A 55 -3.79 -20.74 -8.29
N ASP A 56 -2.80 -21.64 -8.39
CA ASP A 56 -2.60 -22.72 -7.44
C ASP A 56 -2.37 -22.22 -6.01
N LEU A 57 -1.69 -21.09 -5.80
CA LEU A 57 -1.49 -20.55 -4.45
C LEU A 57 -2.76 -20.04 -3.80
N LYS A 58 -3.69 -19.53 -4.62
CA LYS A 58 -4.94 -18.89 -4.21
C LYS A 58 -6.02 -19.90 -3.79
N ARG A 59 -5.78 -21.20 -4.00
CA ARG A 59 -6.75 -22.26 -3.68
C ARG A 59 -6.87 -22.49 -2.17
N GLN A 60 -8.03 -23.02 -1.76
CA GLN A 60 -8.31 -23.39 -0.37
C GLN A 60 -7.22 -24.29 0.21
N GLY A 61 -6.88 -24.05 1.48
CA GLY A 61 -5.79 -24.75 2.17
C GLY A 61 -4.38 -24.24 1.86
N ARG A 62 -4.23 -23.16 1.07
CA ARG A 62 -2.96 -22.43 0.86
C ARG A 62 -3.16 -20.96 1.25
N ALA A 63 -3.05 -20.02 0.31
CA ALA A 63 -3.38 -18.61 0.54
C ALA A 63 -4.85 -18.37 0.23
N GLU A 64 -5.73 -18.84 1.11
CA GLU A 64 -7.19 -18.82 0.86
C GLU A 64 -7.88 -17.51 1.25
N LYS A 65 -7.21 -16.67 2.05
CA LYS A 65 -7.73 -15.37 2.48
C LYS A 65 -6.95 -14.27 1.79
N HIS A 66 -7.64 -13.50 0.97
CA HIS A 66 -7.10 -12.34 0.29
C HIS A 66 -7.67 -11.09 0.95
N ILE A 67 -6.78 -10.31 1.56
CA ILE A 67 -7.10 -9.10 2.32
C ILE A 67 -6.53 -7.91 1.53
N PRO A 68 -7.37 -7.15 0.82
CA PRO A 68 -6.90 -5.96 0.11
C PRO A 68 -6.49 -4.86 1.10
N LEU A 69 -5.43 -4.12 0.78
CA LEU A 69 -5.00 -2.93 1.49
C LEU A 69 -5.23 -1.72 0.59
N PHE A 70 -5.80 -0.65 1.17
CA PHE A 70 -6.15 0.56 0.43
C PHE A 70 -5.33 1.75 0.95
N PRO A 71 -5.04 2.73 0.08
CA PRO A 71 -4.47 3.98 0.54
C PRO A 71 -5.44 4.70 1.50
N PRO A 72 -4.91 5.53 2.42
CA PRO A 72 -5.73 6.40 3.25
C PRO A 72 -6.57 7.33 2.36
N ASP A 73 -7.80 7.61 2.80
CA ASP A 73 -8.80 8.31 2.00
C ASP A 73 -9.69 9.27 2.79
N GLU A 74 -9.54 9.27 4.10
CA GLU A 74 -10.24 10.15 5.02
C GLU A 74 -9.19 10.92 5.84
N GLU A 75 -9.54 12.15 6.23
CA GLU A 75 -8.68 12.97 7.09
C GLU A 75 -8.19 12.19 8.31
N LYS A 76 -9.09 11.44 8.97
CA LYS A 76 -8.76 10.61 10.12
C LYS A 76 -7.65 9.58 9.83
N HIS A 77 -7.66 8.94 8.66
CA HIS A 77 -6.63 7.96 8.29
C HIS A 77 -5.26 8.63 8.12
N TYR A 78 -5.22 9.83 7.55
CA TYR A 78 -4.01 10.63 7.45
C TYR A 78 -3.53 11.15 8.81
N GLU A 79 -4.43 11.52 9.71
CA GLU A 79 -4.11 11.90 11.10
C GLU A 79 -3.48 10.75 11.88
N ASP A 80 -4.05 9.55 11.76
CA ASP A 80 -3.52 8.36 12.43
C ASP A 80 -2.10 8.05 11.93
N LEU A 81 -1.87 8.12 10.62
CA LEU A 81 -0.54 7.97 10.02
C LEU A 81 0.43 9.06 10.48
N PHE A 82 0.00 10.32 10.50
CA PHE A 82 0.80 11.44 10.99
C PHE A 82 1.26 11.23 12.42
N LYS A 83 0.36 10.83 13.32
CA LYS A 83 0.69 10.56 14.74
C LYS A 83 1.71 9.43 14.88
N VAL A 84 1.55 8.36 14.08
CA VAL A 84 2.50 7.24 14.04
C VAL A 84 3.87 7.70 13.55
N PHE A 85 3.94 8.44 12.44
CA PHE A 85 5.21 8.91 11.88
C PHE A 85 5.88 9.97 12.74
N ARG A 86 5.12 10.93 13.29
CA ARG A 86 5.61 11.92 14.27
C ARG A 86 6.32 11.24 15.43
N LYS A 87 5.72 10.17 15.97
CA LYS A 87 6.32 9.36 17.05
C LYS A 87 7.53 8.56 16.58
N LYS A 88 7.42 7.84 15.45
CA LYS A 88 8.50 7.02 14.86
C LYS A 88 9.75 7.84 14.57
N LEU A 89 9.58 9.04 14.03
CA LEU A 89 10.65 9.94 13.58
C LEU A 89 11.12 10.93 14.66
N GLY A 90 10.48 10.92 15.85
CA GLY A 90 10.79 11.83 16.95
C GLY A 90 10.64 13.31 16.56
N ILE A 91 9.57 13.66 15.84
CA ILE A 91 9.33 15.04 15.39
C ILE A 91 8.52 15.78 16.45
N LYS A 92 9.05 16.90 16.93
CA LYS A 92 8.30 17.88 17.71
C LYS A 92 7.59 18.81 16.73
N THR A 93 6.32 19.11 16.96
CA THR A 93 5.48 19.94 16.09
C THR A 93 4.79 20.99 16.94
N GLU A 94 4.51 22.16 16.36
CA GLU A 94 3.71 23.22 17.02
C GLU A 94 2.19 22.97 16.97
N PHE A 95 1.77 21.98 16.16
CA PHE A 95 0.39 21.54 15.94
C PHE A 95 0.25 20.06 16.27
N ASP A 96 -0.95 19.62 16.65
CA ASP A 96 -1.20 18.23 17.02
C ASP A 96 -1.89 17.39 15.94
N ASN A 97 -2.55 18.04 14.99
CA ASN A 97 -3.28 17.40 13.89
C ASN A 97 -2.89 18.05 12.54
N LEU A 98 -2.96 17.29 11.45
CA LEU A 98 -2.75 17.80 10.08
C LEU A 98 -3.90 18.64 9.54
N PHE A 99 -5.12 18.45 10.04
CA PHE A 99 -6.31 19.16 9.59
C PHE A 99 -6.90 20.01 10.72
N GLY A 100 -7.54 21.12 10.35
CA GLY A 100 -8.16 22.07 11.28
C GLY A 100 -7.31 23.32 11.55
N PRO A 101 -7.89 24.38 12.10
CA PRO A 101 -7.14 25.63 12.31
C PRO A 101 -6.06 25.48 13.41
N PRO A 102 -4.94 26.20 13.28
CA PRO A 102 -3.96 26.33 14.37
C PRO A 102 -4.59 26.96 15.62
N PRO A 103 -4.18 26.57 16.85
CA PRO A 103 -3.02 25.74 17.19
C PRO A 103 -3.31 24.23 17.26
N GLU A 104 -4.58 23.81 17.23
CA GLU A 104 -4.96 22.41 17.44
C GLU A 104 -4.68 21.53 16.21
N GLY A 105 -4.70 22.12 15.01
CA GLY A 105 -4.40 21.43 13.75
C GLY A 105 -3.71 22.33 12.71
N ALA A 106 -3.39 21.76 11.55
CA ALA A 106 -2.88 22.52 10.41
C ALA A 106 -3.99 22.83 9.40
N ALA A 107 -3.90 24.01 8.76
CA ALA A 107 -4.91 24.48 7.81
C ALA A 107 -4.88 23.74 6.44
N LEU A 108 -4.33 22.52 6.41
CA LEU A 108 -4.31 21.67 5.23
C LEU A 108 -5.72 21.16 4.93
N LYS A 109 -5.94 20.83 3.66
CA LYS A 109 -7.14 20.17 3.18
C LYS A 109 -6.80 18.74 2.76
N LEU A 110 -7.78 17.85 2.80
CA LEU A 110 -7.61 16.50 2.28
C LEU A 110 -7.11 16.48 0.83
N SER A 111 -7.53 17.43 -0.01
CA SER A 111 -7.04 17.58 -1.39
C SER A 111 -5.54 17.81 -1.51
N ASP A 112 -4.90 18.31 -0.46
CA ASP A 112 -3.48 18.64 -0.47
C ASP A 112 -2.64 17.37 -0.24
N VAL A 113 -3.23 16.34 0.39
CA VAL A 113 -2.53 15.12 0.83
C VAL A 113 -3.11 13.83 0.25
N ASN A 114 -4.33 13.82 -0.28
CA ASN A 114 -5.03 12.59 -0.70
C ASN A 114 -4.40 11.86 -1.90
N SER A 115 -3.54 12.53 -2.66
CA SER A 115 -2.74 11.93 -3.73
C SER A 115 -1.50 11.18 -3.20
N HIS A 116 -1.22 11.29 -1.90
CA HIS A 116 0.00 10.79 -1.28
C HIS A 116 -0.28 9.47 -0.54
N SER A 117 0.60 8.50 -0.77
CA SER A 117 0.65 7.26 0.00
C SER A 117 1.16 7.51 1.43
N GLY A 118 1.08 6.50 2.29
CA GLY A 118 1.74 6.58 3.61
C GLY A 118 3.26 6.82 3.51
N ALA A 119 3.91 6.26 2.49
CA ALA A 119 5.34 6.48 2.26
C ALA A 119 5.64 7.92 1.82
N ASP A 120 4.77 8.52 1.02
CA ASP A 120 4.88 9.93 0.63
C ASP A 120 4.71 10.84 1.85
N LEU A 121 3.74 10.58 2.73
CA LEU A 121 3.55 11.34 3.96
C LEU A 121 4.78 11.24 4.88
N GLU A 122 5.35 10.05 5.03
CA GLU A 122 6.61 9.87 5.78
C GLU A 122 7.74 10.69 5.16
N ALA A 123 7.90 10.65 3.83
CA ALA A 123 8.93 11.41 3.11
C ALA A 123 8.75 12.93 3.27
N LEU A 124 7.52 13.42 3.19
CA LEU A 124 7.16 14.82 3.43
C LEU A 124 7.57 15.28 4.83
N LEU A 125 7.25 14.50 5.86
CA LEU A 125 7.60 14.82 7.24
C LEU A 125 9.11 14.84 7.47
N VAL A 126 9.85 13.92 6.85
CA VAL A 126 11.32 13.91 6.90
C VAL A 126 11.91 15.15 6.22
N ARG A 127 11.39 15.55 5.06
CA ARG A 127 11.83 16.75 4.34
C ARG A 127 11.54 18.02 5.14
N ALA A 128 10.31 18.16 5.64
CA ALA A 128 9.89 19.31 6.44
C ALA A 128 10.72 19.43 7.73
N LYS A 129 11.04 18.30 8.39
CA LYS A 129 11.98 18.28 9.52
C LYS A 129 13.37 18.79 9.10
N GLY A 130 13.84 18.39 7.93
CA GLY A 130 15.10 18.87 7.36
C GLY A 130 15.13 20.39 7.19
N ILE A 131 14.05 20.98 6.66
CA ILE A 131 13.91 22.44 6.50
C ILE A 131 14.00 23.13 7.87
N ALA A 132 13.20 22.69 8.85
CA ALA A 132 13.22 23.25 10.20
C ALA A 132 14.62 23.21 10.83
N LEU A 133 15.34 22.09 10.70
CA LEU A 133 16.69 21.93 11.22
C LEU A 133 17.71 22.83 10.52
N LEU A 134 17.60 23.03 9.21
CA LEU A 134 18.47 23.94 8.45
C LEU A 134 18.28 25.41 8.89
N GLU A 135 17.08 25.76 9.36
CA GLU A 135 16.77 27.06 9.96
C GLU A 135 17.10 27.14 11.46
N GLY A 136 17.68 26.09 12.04
CA GLY A 136 18.05 26.05 13.46
C GLY A 136 16.88 25.81 14.41
N ARG A 137 15.73 25.35 13.92
CA ARG A 137 14.53 25.04 14.71
C ARG A 137 14.44 23.53 14.98
N GLU A 138 14.16 23.16 16.24
CA GLU A 138 13.84 21.76 16.61
C GLU A 138 12.35 21.42 16.49
N VAL A 139 11.49 22.44 16.42
CA VAL A 139 10.04 22.30 16.34
C VAL A 139 9.62 22.58 14.90
N LEU A 140 8.96 21.58 14.30
CA LEU A 140 8.39 21.66 12.97
C LEU A 140 7.14 22.53 12.97
N GLN A 141 7.11 23.50 12.07
CA GLN A 141 6.02 24.43 11.88
C GLN A 141 5.11 24.00 10.73
N ILE A 142 3.91 24.54 10.67
CA ILE A 142 2.96 24.22 9.60
C ILE A 142 3.52 24.67 8.25
N ASP A 143 4.16 25.84 8.22
CA ASP A 143 4.72 26.42 6.99
C ASP A 143 5.82 25.55 6.36
N ASP A 144 6.57 24.78 7.17
CA ASP A 144 7.55 23.81 6.68
C ASP A 144 6.88 22.71 5.85
N LEU A 145 5.75 22.21 6.37
CA LEU A 145 4.99 21.14 5.74
C LEU A 145 4.25 21.64 4.50
N VAL A 146 3.66 22.83 4.56
CA VAL A 146 3.00 23.48 3.40
C VAL A 146 4.01 23.72 2.28
N SER A 147 5.21 24.22 2.62
CA SER A 147 6.28 24.44 1.64
C SER A 147 6.76 23.13 1.02
N CYS A 148 6.93 22.09 1.83
CA CYS A 148 7.28 20.76 1.33
C CYS A 148 6.20 20.19 0.40
N LEU A 149 4.93 20.27 0.78
CA LEU A 149 3.81 19.81 -0.04
C LEU A 149 3.75 20.52 -1.39
N ALA A 150 4.01 21.83 -1.42
CA ALA A 150 4.00 22.61 -2.65
C ALA A 150 5.11 22.20 -3.65
N ASP A 151 6.26 21.71 -3.16
CA ASP A 151 7.39 21.25 -3.97
C ASP A 151 7.41 19.73 -4.19
N TYR A 152 6.59 18.98 -3.45
CA TYR A 152 6.63 17.52 -3.49
C TYR A 152 5.94 16.98 -4.73
N MET A 153 6.73 16.35 -5.59
CA MET A 153 6.21 15.52 -6.67
C MET A 153 6.20 14.06 -6.22
N SER A 154 5.01 13.50 -6.03
CA SER A 154 4.89 12.07 -5.78
C SER A 154 5.36 11.29 -7.02
N PRO A 155 6.24 10.29 -6.86
CA PRO A 155 6.66 9.43 -7.97
C PRO A 155 5.58 8.43 -8.39
N VAL A 156 4.41 8.45 -7.72
CA VAL A 156 3.36 7.46 -7.87
C VAL A 156 2.50 7.76 -9.10
N TYR A 157 2.40 6.80 -10.02
CA TYR A 157 1.55 6.90 -11.21
C TYR A 157 0.09 6.58 -10.85
N PRO A 158 -0.87 7.53 -10.97
CA PRO A 158 -2.25 7.32 -10.53
C PRO A 158 -2.94 6.13 -11.20
N GLN A 159 -2.69 5.92 -12.50
CA GLN A 159 -3.25 4.82 -13.28
C GLN A 159 -2.76 3.46 -12.77
N GLN A 160 -1.49 3.38 -12.38
CA GLN A 160 -0.89 2.16 -11.84
C GLN A 160 -1.45 1.84 -10.45
N VAL A 161 -1.61 2.85 -9.60
CA VAL A 161 -2.26 2.67 -8.28
C VAL A 161 -3.69 2.21 -8.45
N GLU A 162 -4.46 2.85 -9.32
CA GLU A 162 -5.83 2.45 -9.59
C GLU A 162 -5.89 1.00 -10.08
N TYR A 163 -5.02 0.61 -11.02
CA TYR A 163 -4.92 -0.77 -11.50
C TYR A 163 -4.66 -1.76 -10.35
N GLN A 164 -3.67 -1.47 -9.48
CA GLN A 164 -3.34 -2.33 -8.34
C GLN A 164 -4.50 -2.45 -7.36
N ILE A 165 -5.20 -1.35 -7.07
CA ILE A 165 -6.39 -1.36 -6.20
C ILE A 165 -7.48 -2.24 -6.82
N LEU A 166 -7.77 -2.08 -8.11
CA LEU A 166 -8.81 -2.86 -8.78
C LEU A 166 -8.45 -4.36 -8.84
N GLN A 167 -7.17 -4.70 -9.02
CA GLN A 167 -6.72 -6.09 -8.93
C GLN A 167 -6.90 -6.65 -7.51
N ALA A 168 -6.58 -5.87 -6.48
CA ALA A 168 -6.80 -6.28 -5.08
C ALA A 168 -8.30 -6.47 -4.76
N VAL A 169 -9.17 -5.61 -5.31
CA VAL A 169 -10.63 -5.74 -5.21
C VAL A 169 -11.12 -7.01 -5.90
N ALA A 170 -10.66 -7.27 -7.13
CA ALA A 170 -11.04 -8.44 -7.91
C ALA A 170 -10.63 -9.76 -7.23
N GLU A 171 -9.49 -9.76 -6.56
CA GLU A 171 -8.95 -10.93 -5.87
C GLU A 171 -9.48 -11.06 -4.43
N SER A 172 -10.15 -10.05 -3.87
CA SER A 172 -10.62 -10.09 -2.48
C SER A 172 -11.59 -11.25 -2.24
N THR A 173 -11.33 -11.99 -1.16
CA THR A 173 -12.19 -13.12 -0.76
C THR A 173 -13.39 -12.70 0.10
N SER A 174 -13.54 -11.41 0.41
CA SER A 174 -14.60 -10.93 1.31
C SER A 174 -15.01 -9.50 0.97
N ARG A 175 -16.29 -9.29 0.62
CA ARG A 175 -16.84 -7.96 0.32
C ARG A 175 -16.77 -7.00 1.51
N SER A 176 -16.89 -7.50 2.74
CA SER A 176 -16.80 -6.70 3.96
C SER A 176 -15.41 -6.07 4.19
N LEU A 177 -14.38 -6.54 3.49
CA LEU A 177 -13.03 -5.96 3.54
C LEU A 177 -12.83 -4.86 2.49
N ILE A 178 -13.83 -4.61 1.64
CA ILE A 178 -13.75 -3.65 0.54
C ILE A 178 -14.54 -2.40 0.95
N PRO A 179 -13.91 -1.22 1.04
CA PRO A 179 -14.59 0.05 1.27
C PRO A 179 -15.68 0.29 0.23
N GLU A 180 -16.78 0.96 0.61
CA GLU A 180 -17.96 1.16 -0.25
C GLU A 180 -17.61 1.74 -1.63
N LYS A 181 -16.70 2.72 -1.68
CA LYS A 181 -16.24 3.35 -2.92
C LYS A 181 -15.56 2.40 -3.92
N TRP A 182 -15.09 1.24 -3.45
CA TRP A 182 -14.42 0.21 -4.25
C TRP A 182 -15.29 -1.04 -4.44
N GLN A 183 -16.52 -1.07 -3.92
CA GLN A 183 -17.48 -2.15 -4.16
C GLN A 183 -18.13 -2.00 -5.54
N ILE A 184 -17.33 -2.27 -6.57
CA ILE A 184 -17.69 -2.12 -7.98
C ILE A 184 -18.32 -3.42 -8.47
N GLU A 185 -19.32 -3.31 -9.37
CA GLU A 185 -19.94 -4.48 -9.99
C GLU A 185 -18.92 -5.26 -10.88
N PRO A 186 -18.95 -6.60 -10.90
CA PRO A 186 -17.90 -7.40 -11.54
C PRO A 186 -17.60 -7.07 -13.01
N MET A 187 -18.63 -6.74 -13.79
CA MET A 187 -18.47 -6.38 -15.21
C MET A 187 -17.76 -5.03 -15.36
N GLU A 188 -18.14 -4.04 -14.56
CA GLU A 188 -17.51 -2.72 -14.55
C GLU A 188 -16.07 -2.81 -14.06
N LEU A 189 -15.82 -3.60 -13.02
CA LEU A 189 -14.48 -3.85 -12.49
C LEU A 189 -13.56 -4.42 -13.58
N SER A 190 -14.02 -5.43 -14.29
CA SER A 190 -13.28 -6.06 -15.40
C SER A 190 -12.97 -5.05 -16.51
N HIS A 191 -13.96 -4.25 -16.94
CA HIS A 191 -13.76 -3.22 -17.95
C HIS A 191 -12.74 -2.15 -17.52
N ARG A 192 -12.78 -1.71 -16.25
CA ARG A 192 -11.82 -0.72 -15.74
C ARG A 192 -10.40 -1.26 -15.71
N ILE A 193 -10.23 -2.51 -15.28
CA ILE A 193 -8.93 -3.20 -15.29
C ILE A 193 -8.37 -3.27 -16.72
N GLU A 194 -9.16 -3.73 -17.69
CA GLU A 194 -8.71 -3.82 -19.10
C GLU A 194 -8.28 -2.46 -19.67
N ARG A 195 -9.02 -1.40 -19.34
CA ARG A 195 -8.70 -0.03 -19.76
C ARG A 195 -7.35 0.47 -19.21
N LEU A 196 -6.98 0.03 -18.01
CA LEU A 196 -5.76 0.48 -17.33
C LEU A 196 -4.52 -0.35 -17.67
N LYS A 197 -4.68 -1.57 -18.20
CA LYS A 197 -3.56 -2.45 -18.60
C LYS A 197 -2.47 -1.78 -19.45
N PRO A 198 -2.77 -0.88 -20.42
CA PRO A 198 -1.73 -0.24 -21.23
C PRO A 198 -0.79 0.70 -20.46
N TYR A 199 -1.15 1.08 -19.22
CA TYR A 199 -0.41 2.04 -18.40
C TYR A 199 0.45 1.38 -17.30
N VAL A 200 0.53 0.04 -17.28
CA VAL A 200 1.15 -0.75 -16.19
C VAL A 200 2.16 -1.77 -16.73
#